data_AF-A0A9C9T995-F1
#
_entry.id   AF-A0A9C9T995-F1
#
_cell.length_a   1.000
_cell.length_b   1.000
_cell.length_c   1.000
_cell.angle_alpha   90.00
_cell.angle_beta   90.00
_cell.angle_gamma   90.00
#
_symmetry.space_group_name_H-M   'P 1'
#
loop_
_entity.id
_entity.type
_entity.pdbx_description
1 polymer ?
#
loop_
_entity_poly.entity_id
_entity_poly.type
_entity_poly.pdbx_seq_one_letter_code
_entity_poly.pdbx_strand_id
1 'polypeptide(L)' 'MSVPAWVQDAVFYQIFPDRFANGDKSNDPYNVKDWDELPTVKGFQGGDLRGVIEHFDYLLDLGINAIYFNPIFQA' A
#
# COMPACT_ATOMS: atom_id res chain seq x y z
N MET A 1 4.08 2.62 -29.96
CA MET A 1 4.60 2.74 -28.59
C MET A 1 5.05 1.34 -28.19
N SER A 2 6.33 1.13 -27.88
CA SER A 2 6.83 -0.19 -27.44
C SER A 2 6.67 -0.34 -25.93
N VAL A 3 6.41 -1.55 -25.47
CA VAL A 3 6.36 -1.86 -24.03
C VAL A 3 7.79 -1.75 -23.46
N PRO A 4 7.99 -1.12 -22.29
CA PRO A 4 9.30 -1.11 -21.64
C PRO A 4 9.80 -2.54 -21.36
N ALA A 5 11.05 -2.83 -21.71
CA ALA A 5 11.59 -4.19 -21.65
C ALA A 5 11.56 -4.79 -20.24
N TRP A 6 11.83 -3.99 -19.21
CA TRP A 6 11.87 -4.42 -17.80
C TRP A 6 10.54 -5.02 -17.30
N VAL A 7 9.42 -4.67 -17.93
CA VAL A 7 8.09 -5.17 -17.54
C VAL A 7 7.98 -6.69 -17.75
N GLN A 8 8.75 -7.26 -18.68
CA GLN A 8 8.76 -8.71 -18.93
C GLN A 8 9.39 -9.49 -17.77
N ASP A 9 10.31 -8.86 -17.04
CA ASP A 9 10.98 -9.44 -15.87
C ASP A 9 10.34 -8.97 -14.55
N ALA A 10 9.26 -8.19 -14.63
CA ALA A 10 8.64 -7.57 -13.47
C ALA A 10 7.65 -8.50 -12.76
N VAL A 11 7.81 -8.62 -11.44
CA VAL A 11 6.84 -9.21 -10.52
C VAL A 11 6.21 -8.08 -9.73
N PHE A 12 4.99 -7.71 -10.14
CA PHE A 12 4.24 -6.63 -9.52
C PHE A 12 3.56 -7.07 -8.22
N TYR A 13 3.65 -6.21 -7.21
CA TYR A 13 2.83 -6.29 -6.00
C TYR A 13 1.90 -5.07 -5.95
N GLN A 14 0.59 -5.31 -5.99
CA GLN A 14 -0.39 -4.23 -5.89
C GLN A 14 -0.64 -3.89 -4.41
N ILE A 15 -0.51 -2.61 -4.06
CA ILE A 15 -0.75 -2.10 -2.72
C ILE A 15 -1.94 -1.13 -2.73
N PHE A 16 -2.92 -1.41 -1.88
CA PHE A 16 -3.94 -0.45 -1.47
C PHE A 16 -3.49 0.23 -0.17
N PRO A 17 -2.99 1.49 -0.20
CA PRO A 17 -2.23 2.09 0.90
C PRO A 17 -2.95 2.06 2.25
N ASP A 18 -4.23 2.47 2.28
CA ASP A 18 -5.06 2.52 3.51
C ASP A 18 -5.17 1.16 4.24
N ARG A 19 -4.87 0.04 3.56
CA ARG A 19 -5.04 -1.32 4.10
C ARG A 19 -3.76 -2.12 4.21
N PHE A 20 -2.61 -1.54 3.86
CA PHE A 20 -1.36 -2.29 3.83
C PHE A 20 -0.70 -2.36 5.20
N ALA A 21 -0.37 -1.20 5.76
CA ALA A 21 0.17 -1.05 7.11
C ALA A 21 0.00 0.40 7.58
N ASN A 22 -0.39 0.60 8.83
CA ASN A 22 -0.41 1.91 9.49
C ASN A 22 0.91 2.10 10.26
N GLY A 23 1.80 2.95 9.73
CA GLY A 23 3.12 3.22 10.32
C GLY A 23 3.20 4.58 11.03
N ASP A 24 2.28 5.49 10.77
CA ASP A 24 2.25 6.82 11.36
C ASP A 24 0.82 7.28 11.70
N LYS A 25 0.43 6.98 12.95
CA LYS A 25 -0.86 7.36 13.52
C LYS A 25 -1.12 8.87 13.58
N SER A 26 -0.10 9.72 13.37
CA SER A 26 -0.31 11.18 13.39
C SER A 26 -1.03 11.69 12.13
N ASN A 27 -1.05 10.90 11.06
CA ASN A 27 -1.73 11.21 9.81
C ASN A 27 -3.06 10.44 9.61
N ASP A 28 -3.49 9.70 10.63
CA ASP A 28 -4.74 8.92 10.59
C ASP A 28 -5.97 9.80 10.33
N PRO A 29 -6.86 9.42 9.40
CA PRO A 29 -8.11 10.14 9.17
C PRO A 29 -9.09 9.96 10.35
N TYR A 30 -10.07 10.86 10.44
CA TYR A 30 -11.01 10.88 11.58
C TYR A 30 -11.87 9.60 11.73
N ASN A 31 -12.11 8.84 10.67
CA ASN A 31 -12.96 7.63 10.69
C ASN A 31 -12.14 6.34 10.50
N VAL A 32 -10.97 6.27 11.15
CA VAL A 32 -10.20 5.02 11.25
C VAL A 32 -10.97 4.00 12.10
N LYS A 33 -11.03 2.78 11.59
CA LYS A 33 -11.57 1.58 12.23
C LYS A 33 -10.45 0.76 12.83
N ASP A 34 -10.81 -0.15 13.72
CA ASP A 34 -9.83 -1.11 14.23
C ASP A 34 -9.26 -1.92 13.06
N TRP A 35 -7.97 -2.23 13.11
CA TRP A 35 -7.25 -2.84 11.97
C TRP A 35 -7.88 -4.17 11.53
N ASP A 36 -8.35 -4.97 12.50
CA ASP A 36 -8.97 -6.27 12.28
C ASP A 36 -10.49 -6.19 11.98
N GLU A 37 -11.07 -4.97 11.98
CA GLU A 37 -12.48 -4.77 11.62
C GLU A 37 -12.68 -4.97 10.10
N LEU A 38 -13.82 -5.55 9.74
CA LEU A 38 -14.20 -5.70 8.34
C LEU A 38 -14.26 -4.32 7.64
N PRO A 39 -13.67 -4.20 6.44
CA PRO A 39 -13.65 -2.93 5.74
C PRO A 39 -15.05 -2.49 5.34
N THR A 40 -15.34 -1.21 5.55
CA THR A 40 -16.57 -0.57 5.10
C THR A 40 -16.27 0.37 3.94
N VAL A 41 -17.31 0.75 3.18
CA VAL A 41 -17.17 1.63 2.01
C VAL A 41 -16.59 3.01 2.37
N LYS A 42 -16.80 3.48 3.61
CA LYS A 42 -16.39 4.82 4.08
C LYS A 42 -15.43 4.79 5.28
N GLY A 43 -15.07 3.59 5.75
CA GLY A 43 -14.14 3.41 6.85
C GLY A 43 -12.70 3.41 6.34
N PHE A 44 -11.82 3.99 7.13
CA PHE A 44 -10.38 3.95 6.92
C PHE A 44 -9.75 2.95 7.89
N GLN A 45 -8.57 2.45 7.53
CA GLN A 45 -7.76 1.58 8.39
C GLN A 45 -6.45 2.29 8.77
N GLY A 46 -6.21 3.49 8.23
CA GLY A 46 -5.08 4.33 8.58
C GLY A 46 -3.77 3.87 7.93
N GLY A 47 -3.84 2.99 6.94
CA GLY A 47 -2.66 2.58 6.22
C GLY A 47 -2.03 3.73 5.43
N ASP A 48 -0.70 3.79 5.44
CA ASP A 48 0.05 4.94 4.94
C ASP A 48 1.36 4.51 4.28
N LEU A 49 2.08 5.46 3.68
CA LEU A 49 3.36 5.18 3.03
C LEU A 49 4.47 4.83 4.04
N ARG A 50 4.34 5.28 5.30
CA ARG A 50 5.31 4.95 6.35
C ARG A 50 5.26 3.47 6.69
N GLY A 51 4.07 2.89 6.80
CA GLY A 51 3.84 1.47 6.99
C GLY A 51 4.37 0.64 5.81
N VAL A 52 4.27 1.16 4.58
CA VAL A 52 4.89 0.51 3.41
C VAL A 52 6.41 0.45 3.54
N ILE A 53 7.05 1.55 3.95
CA ILE A 53 8.50 1.59 4.18
C ILE A 53 8.91 0.62 5.29
N GLU A 54 8.13 0.52 6.37
CA GLU A 54 8.42 -0.36 7.51
C GLU A 54 8.31 -1.85 7.17
N HIS A 55 7.54 -2.20 6.13
CA HIS A 55 7.40 -3.57 5.63
C HIS A 55 8.17 -3.79 4.32
N PHE A 56 9.16 -2.94 4.01
CA PHE A 56 9.91 -3.08 2.77
C PHE A 56 10.72 -4.38 2.73
N ASP A 57 11.27 -4.82 3.87
CA ASP A 57 11.99 -6.09 3.97
C ASP A 57 11.09 -7.29 3.63
N TYR A 58 9.81 -7.28 4.04
CA TYR A 58 8.84 -8.30 3.65
C TYR A 58 8.64 -8.34 2.12
N LEU A 59 8.57 -7.18 1.47
CA LEU A 59 8.42 -7.10 0.01
C LEU A 59 9.67 -7.62 -0.71
N LEU A 60 10.86 -7.30 -0.19
CA LEU A 60 12.13 -7.81 -0.72
C LEU A 60 12.25 -9.32 -0.56
N ASP A 61 11.92 -9.86 0.61
CA ASP A 61 11.95 -11.30 0.89
C ASP A 61 10.95 -12.08 0.04
N LEU A 62 9.80 -11.48 -0.28
CA LEU A 62 8.82 -12.05 -1.21
C LEU A 62 9.37 -12.11 -2.65
N GLY A 63 10.39 -11.32 -2.99
CA GLY A 63 11.04 -11.30 -4.30
C GLY A 63 10.36 -10.41 -5.35
N ILE A 64 9.52 -9.46 -4.91
CA ILE A 64 8.88 -8.51 -5.83
C ILE A 64 9.87 -7.43 -6.27
N ASN A 65 9.72 -6.93 -7.49
CA ASN A 65 10.62 -5.90 -8.03
C ASN A 65 9.87 -4.68 -8.60
N ALA A 66 8.55 -4.68 -8.52
CA ALA A 66 7.71 -3.54 -8.90
C ALA A 66 6.51 -3.42 -7.96
N ILE A 67 6.20 -2.20 -7.51
CA ILE A 67 5.02 -1.91 -6.71
C ILE A 67 4.03 -1.11 -7.56
N TYR A 68 2.77 -1.53 -7.57
CA TYR A 68 1.67 -0.79 -8.15
C TYR A 68 0.76 -0.27 -7.04
N PHE A 69 0.72 1.06 -6.85
CA PHE A 69 -0.18 1.66 -5.87
C PHE A 69 -1.54 1.98 -6.49
N ASN A 70 -2.59 1.75 -5.71
CA ASN A 70 -3.85 2.48 -5.86
C ASN A 70 -3.63 4.00 -5.64
N PRO A 71 -4.59 4.87 -6.02
CA PRO A 71 -4.40 6.32 -5.94
C PRO A 71 -3.94 6.81 -4.55
N ILE A 72 -2.88 7.64 -4.53
CA ILE A 72 -2.27 8.23 -3.33
C ILE A 72 -2.31 9.76 -3.30
N PHE A 73 -2.82 10.39 -4.36
CA PHE A 73 -2.98 11.84 -4.39
C PHE A 73 -4.24 12.26 -3.65
N GLN A 74 -4.25 13.50 -3.19
CA GLN A 74 -5.42 14.12 -2.56
C GLN A 74 -6.64 14.00 -3.49
N ALA A 75 -7.75 13.49 -2.93
CA ALA A 75 -9.01 13.23 -3.62
C ALA A 75 -10.17 13.99 -2.96
#